data_AF-A0A3D2SH98-F1
#
_entry.id   AF-A0A3D2SH98-F1
#
_cell.length_a   1.000
_cell.length_b   1.000
_cell.length_c   1.000
_cell.angle_alpha   90.00
_cell.angle_beta   90.00
_cell.angle_gamma   90.00
#
_symmetry.space_group_name_H-M   'P 1'
#
loop_
_entity.id
_entity.type
_entity.pdbx_description
1 polymer ?
#
loop_
_entity_poly.entity_id
_entity_poly.type
_entity_poly.pdbx_seq_one_letter_code
_entity_poly.pdbx_strand_id
1 'polypeptide(L)' 'WTVITKDKSLSAQWEHMVAVTETGYELLTPWPNGTGSYPDIEVLPVTATE' A
#
# COMPACT_ATOMS: atom_id res chain seq x y z
N TRP A 1 -1.12 -9.23 18.48
CA TRP A 1 -2.58 -9.36 18.64
C TRP A 1 -3.26 -9.03 17.33
N THR A 2 -4.44 -9.61 17.08
CA THR A 2 -5.22 -9.31 15.87
C THR A 2 -5.94 -7.98 16.03
N VAL A 3 -5.85 -7.10 15.03
CA VAL A 3 -6.57 -5.82 14.96
C VAL A 3 -7.50 -5.85 13.75
N ILE A 4 -8.75 -5.44 13.94
CA ILE A 4 -9.78 -5.37 12.89
C ILE A 4 -10.36 -3.95 12.84
N THR A 5 -10.76 -3.50 11.64
CA THR A 5 -11.51 -2.25 11.47
C THR A 5 -12.89 -2.36 12.12
N LYS A 6 -13.38 -1.28 12.72
CA LYS A 6 -14.67 -1.26 13.42
C LYS A 6 -15.84 -1.56 12.48
N ASP A 7 -15.77 -1.06 11.25
CA ASP A 7 -16.76 -1.21 10.20
C ASP A 7 -16.54 -2.46 9.34
N LYS A 8 -15.48 -3.24 9.62
CA LYS A 8 -15.05 -4.41 8.86
C LYS A 8 -14.72 -4.11 7.39
N SER A 9 -14.44 -2.85 7.06
CA SER A 9 -13.89 -2.49 5.76
C SER A 9 -12.45 -3.01 5.59
N LEU A 10 -11.99 -3.10 4.35
CA LEU A 10 -10.62 -3.53 4.04
C LEU A 10 -9.60 -2.52 4.58
N SER A 11 -8.49 -3.03 5.09
CA SER A 11 -7.35 -2.23 5.53
C SER A 11 -6.06 -2.83 4.99
N ALA A 12 -5.11 -1.95 4.65
CA ALA A 12 -3.77 -2.30 4.19
C ALA A 12 -2.75 -1.35 4.83
N GLN A 13 -1.50 -1.79 4.95
CA GLN A 13 -0.39 -1.02 5.51
C GLN A 13 0.86 -1.28 4.68
N TRP A 14 1.64 -0.22 4.47
CA TRP A 14 3.04 -0.29 4.05
C TRP A 14 3.90 0.47 5.06
N GLU A 15 5.15 0.05 5.21
CA GLU A 15 6.09 0.68 6.14
C GLU A 15 7.45 0.82 5.47
N HIS A 16 8.07 1.98 5.69
CA HIS A 16 9.46 2.25 5.36
C HIS A 16 10.18 2.85 6.56
N MET A 17 11.39 2.37 6.80
CA MET A 17 12.33 3.00 7.71
C MET A 17 13.11 4.11 6.99
N VAL A 18 13.25 5.26 7.65
CA VAL A 18 14.00 6.41 7.16
C VAL A 18 14.97 6.95 8.22
N ALA A 19 16.08 7.54 7.79
CA ALA A 19 16.98 8.32 8.63
C ALA A 19 16.87 9.81 8.28
N VAL A 20 16.74 10.68 9.28
CA VAL A 20 16.74 12.15 9.05
C VAL A 20 18.18 12.59 8.78
N THR A 21 18.34 13.46 7.78
CA THR A 21 19.61 14.07 7.38
C THR A 21 19.50 15.59 7.50
N GLU A 22 20.61 16.32 7.32
CA GLU A 22 20.63 17.78 7.42
C GLU A 22 19.65 18.48 6.45
N THR A 23 19.46 17.91 5.26
CA THR A 23 18.66 18.51 4.18
C THR A 23 17.39 17.72 3.84
N GLY A 24 17.12 16.59 4.50
CA GLY A 24 15.98 15.73 4.19
C GLY A 24 16.01 14.39 4.92
N TYR A 25 15.83 13.29 4.19
CA TYR A 25 15.87 11.92 4.73
C TYR A 25 16.49 10.91 3.76
N GLU A 26 17.02 9.83 4.31
CA GLU A 26 17.46 8.64 3.59
C GLU A 26 16.46 7.51 3.78
N LEU A 27 16.10 6.80 2.70
CA LEU A 27 15.22 5.64 2.73
C LEU A 27 16.04 4.36 2.97
N LEU A 28 15.91 3.76 4.15
CA LEU A 28 16.74 2.62 4.56
C LEU A 28 16.18 1.26 4.12
N THR A 29 14.91 1.22 3.70
CA THR A 29 14.21 -0.02 3.30
C THR A 29 13.55 0.13 1.93
N PRO A 30 14.29 0.55 0.88
CA PRO A 30 13.72 0.72 -0.45
C PRO A 30 13.28 -0.63 -1.03
N TRP A 31 12.33 -0.60 -1.95
CA TRP A 31 12.02 -1.79 -2.74
C TRP A 31 13.23 -2.20 -3.60
N PRO A 32 13.61 -3.50 -3.62
CA PRO A 32 14.82 -3.95 -4.32
C PRO A 32 14.85 -3.61 -5.82
N ASN A 33 13.68 -3.56 -6.47
CA ASN A 33 13.52 -3.32 -7.90
C ASN A 33 12.77 -2.01 -8.21
N GLY A 34 12.72 -1.08 -7.24
CA GLY A 34 11.90 0.14 -7.34
C GLY A 34 10.41 -0.12 -7.09
N THR A 35 9.57 0.87 -7.43
CA THR A 35 8.15 0.91 -7.07
C THR A 35 7.22 0.03 -7.91
N GLY A 36 7.79 -0.74 -8.84
CA GLY A 36 7.03 -1.54 -9.80
C GLY A 36 6.19 -0.68 -10.76
N SER A 37 5.71 -1.33 -11.83
CA SER A 37 4.58 -0.86 -12.63
C SER A 37 3.52 -1.95 -12.49
N TYR A 38 2.44 -1.62 -11.80
CA TYR A 38 1.32 -2.53 -11.58
C TYR A 38 0.18 -2.12 -12.49
N PRO A 39 -0.51 -3.08 -13.15
CA PRO A 39 -1.70 -2.76 -13.92
C PRO A 39 -2.76 -2.19 -12.99
N ASP A 40 -3.54 -1.24 -13.51
CA ASP A 40 -4.72 -0.75 -12.81
C ASP A 40 -5.68 -1.91 -12.55
N ILE A 41 -6.42 -1.82 -11.43
CA ILE A 41 -7.49 -2.77 -11.16
C ILE A 41 -8.59 -2.50 -12.20
N GLU A 42 -8.72 -3.40 -13.18
CA GLU A 42 -9.83 -3.36 -14.12
C GLU A 42 -11.14 -3.56 -13.35
N VAL A 43 -11.97 -2.52 -13.33
CA VAL A 43 -13.34 -2.62 -12.81
C VAL A 43 -14.14 -3.40 -13.84
N LEU A 44 -14.25 -4.71 -13.65
CA LEU A 44 -15.18 -5.52 -14.45
C LEU A 44 -16.61 -5.04 -14.18
N PRO A 45 -17.43 -4.80 -15.22
CA PRO A 45 -18.82 -4.45 -15.01
C PRO A 45 -19.50 -5.60 -14.25
N VAL A 46 -20.00 -5.33 -13.05
CA VAL A 46 -20.92 -6.23 -12.37
C VAL A 46 -22.19 -6.24 -13.21
N THR A 47 -22.33 -7.26 -14.05
CA THR A 47 -23.64 -7.59 -14.62
C THR A 47 -24.50 -8.03 -13.45
N ALA A 48 -25.38 -7.16 -12.99
CA ALA A 48 -26.47 -7.53 -12.11
C ALA A 48 -27.35 -8.53 -12.87
N THR A 49 -27.16 -9.81 -12.58
CA THR A 49 -28.18 -10.82 -12.89
C THR A 49 -29.26 -10.66 -11.83
N GLU A 50 -30.42 -10.13 -12.22
CA GLU A 50 -31.66 -10.21 -11.44
C GLU A 50 -32.02 -11.68 -11.14
#